data_AF-A0A930X5H6-F1
#
_entry.id   AF-A0A930X5H6-F1
#
_cell.length_a   1.000
_cell.length_b   1.000
_cell.length_c   1.000
_cell.angle_alpha   90.00
_cell.angle_beta   90.00
_cell.angle_gamma   90.00
#
_symmetry.space_group_name_H-M   'P 1'
#
loop_
_entity.id
_entity.type
_entity.pdbx_description
1 polymer ?
#
loop_
_entity_poly.entity_id
_entity_poly.type
_entity_poly.pdbx_seq_one_letter_code
_entity_poly.pdbx_strand_id
1 'polypeptide(L)' 'MKRYLMTGFTAVLASLSIASVASASQALLNTLEADLNGDGVVTLTELKIYNRAQRQS' A
#
# COMPACT_ATOMS: atom_id res chain seq x y z
N MET A 1 38.77 8.00 -30.43
CA MET A 1 37.72 8.62 -29.58
C MET A 1 36.43 7.80 -29.54
N LYS A 2 36.48 6.45 -29.55
CA LYS A 2 35.28 5.57 -29.55
C LYS A 2 35.01 4.90 -28.19
N ARG A 3 35.86 5.17 -27.19
CA ARG A 3 35.85 4.51 -25.87
C ARG A 3 34.83 5.09 -24.90
N TYR A 4 34.35 6.31 -25.16
CA TYR A 4 33.33 6.99 -24.34
C TYR A 4 31.90 6.53 -24.65
N LEU A 5 31.70 5.87 -25.79
CA LEU A 5 30.38 5.42 -26.24
C LEU A 5 29.88 4.23 -25.42
N MET A 6 30.81 3.39 -24.91
CA MET A 6 30.50 2.24 -24.07
C MET A 6 30.27 2.61 -22.59
N THR A 7 30.94 3.65 -22.08
CA THR A 7 30.74 4.13 -20.70
C THR A 7 29.39 4.84 -20.51
N GLY A 8 28.88 5.50 -21.56
CA GLY A 8 27.54 6.10 -21.54
C GLY A 8 26.42 5.06 -21.40
N PHE A 9 26.59 3.88 -21.99
CA PHE A 9 25.61 2.81 -21.93
C PHE A 9 25.49 2.19 -20.53
N THR A 10 26.63 1.98 -19.84
CA THR A 10 26.65 1.48 -18.46
C THR A 10 26.05 2.46 -17.44
N ALA A 11 26.15 3.78 -17.68
CA ALA A 11 25.57 4.78 -16.78
C ALA A 11 24.02 4.77 -16.83
N VAL A 12 23.43 4.53 -18.01
CA VAL A 12 21.97 4.45 -18.18
C VAL A 12 21.39 3.17 -17.56
N LEU A 13 22.13 2.05 -17.61
CA LEU A 13 21.71 0.80 -16.97
C LEU A 13 21.72 0.88 -15.43
N ALA A 14 22.62 1.70 -14.86
CA ALA A 14 22.73 1.91 -13.41
C ALA A 14 21.63 2.84 -12.84
N SER A 15 20.97 3.64 -13.67
CA SER A 15 19.83 4.48 -13.30
C SER A 15 18.48 3.75 -13.25
N LEU A 16 18.46 2.44 -13.46
CA LEU A 16 17.30 1.60 -13.17
C LEU A 16 17.22 1.35 -11.66
N SER A 17 17.11 2.44 -10.89
CA SER A 17 16.90 2.42 -9.46
C SER A 17 15.56 1.75 -9.17
N ILE A 18 15.58 0.87 -8.16
CA ILE A 18 14.46 0.09 -7.68
C ILE A 18 13.32 1.04 -7.32
N ALA A 19 12.32 1.13 -8.20
CA ALA A 19 11.05 1.72 -7.87
C ALA A 19 10.27 0.75 -6.99
N SER A 20 9.51 1.32 -6.04
CA SER A 20 8.54 0.69 -5.14
C SER A 20 9.08 -0.11 -3.95
N VAL A 21 9.18 0.59 -2.81
CA VAL A 21 8.51 0.09 -1.61
C VAL A 21 7.68 1.23 -1.04
N ALA A 22 6.44 1.37 -1.54
CA ALA A 22 5.38 1.99 -0.77
C ALA A 22 4.56 0.84 -0.17
N SER A 23 4.85 0.48 1.07
CA SER A 23 3.99 -0.40 1.86
C SER A 23 3.60 0.29 3.14
N ALA A 24 2.84 1.37 2.99
CA ALA A 24 2.07 1.98 4.06
C ALA A 24 0.58 1.68 3.80
N SER A 25 0.16 0.44 4.01
CA SER A 25 -1.24 0.05 3.85
C SER A 25 -1.54 -1.17 4.72
N GLN A 26 -1.50 -1.02 6.05
CA GLN A 26 -1.99 -2.12 6.90
C GLN A 26 -2.61 -1.72 8.23
N ALA A 27 -3.11 -0.48 8.36
CA ALA A 27 -3.89 -0.08 9.54
C ALA A 27 -5.17 0.71 9.24
N LEU A 28 -5.41 1.07 7.97
CA LEU A 28 -6.56 1.90 7.57
C LEU A 28 -7.61 1.15 6.74
N LEU A 29 -7.29 -0.07 6.26
CA LEU A 29 -8.24 -0.89 5.48
C LEU A 29 -9.38 -1.45 6.33
N ASN A 30 -9.23 -1.46 7.66
CA ASN A 30 -10.24 -2.03 8.55
C ASN A 30 -11.24 -1.00 9.10
N THR A 31 -11.07 0.30 8.82
CA THR A 31 -12.03 1.31 9.28
C THR A 31 -13.19 1.46 8.31
N LEU A 32 -12.93 1.40 7.00
CA LEU A 32 -14.00 1.51 6.00
C LEU A 32 -14.93 0.29 6.01
N GLU A 33 -14.38 -0.92 6.17
CA GLU A 33 -15.21 -2.13 6.25
C GLU A 33 -15.98 -2.24 7.57
N ALA A 34 -15.47 -1.61 8.63
CA ALA A 34 -16.15 -1.56 9.93
C ALA A 34 -17.22 -0.46 9.99
N ASP A 35 -17.29 0.45 9.02
CA ASP A 35 -18.40 1.38 8.85
C ASP A 35 -19.56 0.65 8.15
N LEU A 36 -20.53 0.22 8.94
CA LEU A 36 -21.63 -0.60 8.46
C LEU A 36 -22.76 0.26 7.86
N ASN A 37 -22.76 1.57 8.11
CA ASN A 37 -23.84 2.46 7.72
C ASN A 37 -23.43 3.46 6.62
N GLY A 38 -22.12 3.64 6.37
CA GLY A 38 -21.56 4.45 5.31
C GLY A 38 -21.52 5.96 5.62
N ASP A 39 -21.62 6.37 6.88
CA ASP A 39 -21.55 7.77 7.31
C ASP A 39 -20.11 8.28 7.46
N GLY A 40 -19.12 7.40 7.27
CA GLY A 40 -17.70 7.73 7.37
C GLY A 40 -17.17 7.77 8.79
N VAL A 41 -17.98 7.41 9.80
CA VAL A 41 -17.61 7.37 11.22
C VAL A 41 -17.84 5.97 11.78
N VAL A 42 -16.74 5.28 12.12
CA VAL A 42 -16.86 3.99 12.79
C VAL A 42 -17.24 4.18 14.26
N THR A 43 -18.46 3.79 14.62
CA THR A 43 -18.89 3.76 16.02
C THR A 43 -18.42 2.49 16.72
N LEU A 44 -18.38 2.53 18.06
CA LEU A 44 -18.03 1.35 18.87
C LEU A 44 -19.00 0.17 18.61
N THR A 45 -20.26 0.46 18.34
CA THR A 45 -21.27 -0.57 18.06
C THR A 45 -20.94 -1.32 16.78
N GLU A 46 -20.60 -0.60 15.71
CA GLU A 46 -20.26 -1.19 14.42
C GLU A 46 -18.95 -1.97 14.49
N LEU A 47 -17.95 -1.43 15.20
CA LEU A 47 -16.70 -2.13 15.43
C LEU A 47 -16.91 -3.47 16.15
N LYS A 48 -17.83 -3.54 17.12
CA LYS A 48 -18.17 -4.78 17.83
C LYS A 48 -18.87 -5.80 16.91
N ILE A 49 -19.78 -5.33 16.06
CA ILE A 49 -20.51 -6.18 15.11
C ILE A 49 -19.53 -6.75 14.08
N TYR A 50 -18.71 -5.89 13.48
CA TYR A 50 -17.68 -6.28 12.51
C TYR A 50 -16.70 -7.31 13.10
N ASN A 51 -16.15 -7.05 14.29
CA ASN A 51 -15.22 -7.98 14.95
C ASN A 51 -15.85 -9.34 15.28
N ARG A 52 -17.16 -9.38 15.54
CA ARG A 52 -17.88 -10.63 15.77
C ARG A 52 -18.03 -11.42 14.47
N ALA A 53 -18.39 -10.75 13.37
CA ALA A 53 -18.52 -11.38 12.05
C ALA A 53 -17.19 -11.97 11.57
N GLN A 54 -16.08 -11.21 11.70
CA GLN A 54 -14.74 -11.66 11.32
C GLN A 54 -14.26 -12.89 12.10
N ARG A 55 -14.69 -13.05 13.35
CA ARG A 55 -14.34 -14.23 14.18
C ARG A 55 -15.13 -15.50 13.83
N GLN A 56 -16.21 -15.37 13.08
CA GLN A 56 -17.08 -16.49 12.69
C GLN A 56 -16.85 -16.96 11.26
N SER A 57 -16.06 -16.21 10.48
CA SER A 57 -15.59 -16.60 9.14
C SER A 57 -14.30 -17.39 9.20
#